data_AF-A0A553M3Y5-F1
#
_entry.id   AF-A0A553M3Y5-F1
#
_cell.length_a   1.000
_cell.length_b   1.000
_cell.length_c   1.000
_cell.angle_alpha   90.00
_cell.angle_beta   90.00
_cell.angle_gamma   90.00
#
_symmetry.space_group_name_H-M   'P 1'
#
loop_
_entity.id
_entity.type
_entity.pdbx_description
1 polymer ?
#
loop_
_entity_poly.entity_id
_entity_poly.type
_entity_poly.pdbx_seq_one_letter_code
_entity_poly.pdbx_strand_id
1 'polypeptide(L)' 'MAKLPDFKQLNDRLINEPSDEPMLVIKTNLDPDRVTEENPYVQGRTNTSKEFVSFFEGGGR' A
#
# COMPACT_ATOMS: atom_id res chain seq x y z
N MET A 1 -24.72 -12.00 16.91
CA MET A 1 -24.05 -11.06 16.00
C MET A 1 -22.62 -10.90 16.47
N ALA A 2 -21.62 -11.15 15.64
CA ALA A 2 -20.22 -10.94 16.01
C ALA A 2 -19.96 -9.42 16.15
N LYS A 3 -19.27 -9.02 17.23
CA LYS A 3 -18.93 -7.62 17.50
C LYS A 3 -17.76 -7.22 16.59
N LEU A 4 -17.90 -6.13 15.84
CA LEU A 4 -16.84 -5.62 14.96
C LEU A 4 -15.60 -5.21 15.81
N PRO A 5 -14.36 -5.50 15.37
CA PRO A 5 -13.16 -5.04 16.06
C PRO A 5 -13.08 -3.52 16.11
N ASP A 6 -12.43 -2.96 17.14
CA ASP A 6 -12.21 -1.51 17.24
C ASP A 6 -10.93 -1.05 16.52
N PHE A 7 -10.15 -2.00 15.99
CA PHE A 7 -8.91 -1.81 15.21
C PHE A 7 -7.79 -1.06 15.94
N LYS A 8 -7.81 -1.06 17.29
CA LYS A 8 -6.79 -0.38 18.10
C LYS A 8 -5.53 -1.20 18.29
N GLN A 9 -5.62 -2.53 18.29
CA GLN A 9 -4.50 -3.42 18.45
C GLN A 9 -4.15 -4.13 17.14
N LEU A 10 -2.89 -4.59 17.02
CA LEU A 10 -2.40 -5.21 15.78
C LEU A 10 -3.14 -6.52 15.46
N ASN A 11 -3.44 -7.29 16.50
CA ASN A 11 -4.22 -8.53 16.46
C ASN A 11 -5.70 -8.33 16.11
N ASP A 12 -6.19 -7.09 16.06
CA ASP A 12 -7.52 -6.78 15.55
C ASP A 12 -7.55 -6.70 14.02
N ARG A 13 -6.39 -6.80 13.36
CA ARG A 13 -6.22 -6.69 11.91
C ARG A 13 -5.92 -8.05 11.31
N LEU A 14 -6.45 -8.30 10.12
CA LEU A 14 -5.98 -9.39 9.28
C LEU A 14 -4.66 -8.94 8.63
N ILE A 15 -3.55 -9.60 8.98
CA ILE A 15 -2.24 -9.41 8.34
C ILE A 15 -1.98 -10.67 7.53
N ASN A 16 -1.89 -10.54 6.21
CA ASN A 16 -1.62 -11.65 5.32
C ASN A 16 -0.41 -11.33 4.44
N GLU A 17 0.35 -12.36 4.11
CA GLU A 17 1.43 -12.25 3.14
C GLU A 17 0.85 -12.09 1.72
N PRO A 18 1.55 -11.40 0.81
CA PRO A 18 1.13 -11.29 -0.58
C PRO A 18 1.07 -12.68 -1.23
N SER A 19 0.08 -12.92 -2.10
CA SER A 19 -0.03 -14.16 -2.86
C SER A 19 1.09 -14.28 -3.89
N ASP A 20 1.62 -15.49 -4.07
CA ASP A 20 2.57 -15.81 -5.15
C ASP A 20 1.90 -16.05 -6.51
N GLU A 21 0.57 -16.04 -6.56
CA GLU A 21 -0.21 -16.22 -7.79
C GLU A 21 -0.15 -15.01 -8.72
N PRO A 22 -0.34 -15.20 -10.04
CA PRO A 22 -0.40 -14.09 -10.98
C PRO A 22 -1.58 -13.15 -10.68
N MET A 23 -1.31 -11.84 -10.74
CA MET A 23 -2.32 -10.79 -10.51
C MET A 23 -2.57 -9.97 -11.77
N LEU A 24 -3.83 -9.72 -12.09
CA LEU A 24 -4.23 -8.75 -13.12
C LEU A 24 -4.38 -7.37 -12.47
N VAL A 25 -3.53 -6.41 -12.87
CA VAL A 25 -3.59 -5.02 -12.41
C VAL A 25 -4.03 -4.12 -13.57
N ILE A 26 -5.17 -3.46 -13.44
CA ILE A 26 -5.68 -2.50 -14.42
C ILE A 26 -5.41 -1.10 -13.89
N LYS A 27 -4.71 -0.28 -14.69
CA LYS A 27 -4.46 1.14 -14.39
C LYS A 27 -5.27 2.03 -15.31
N THR A 28 -5.71 3.17 -14.80
CA THR A 28 -6.46 4.18 -15.55
C THR A 28 -5.66 5.48 -15.67
N ASN A 29 -6.13 6.37 -16.53
CA ASN A 29 -5.59 7.73 -16.65
C ASN A 29 -5.96 8.64 -15.47
N LEU A 30 -6.77 8.17 -14.52
CA LEU A 30 -7.09 8.86 -13.27
C LEU A 30 -6.20 8.41 -12.12
N ASP A 31 -5.43 7.33 -12.30
CA ASP A 31 -4.50 6.87 -11.27
C ASP A 31 -3.26 7.78 -11.27
N PRO A 32 -2.68 8.08 -10.10
CA PRO A 32 -1.43 8.83 -10.02
C PRO A 32 -0.29 8.14 -10.77
N ASP A 33 0.50 8.90 -11.52
CA ASP A 33 1.64 8.37 -12.29
C ASP A 33 2.76 7.88 -11.36
N ARG A 34 2.87 8.46 -10.17
CA ARG A 34 3.94 8.20 -9.21
C ARG A 34 3.38 7.86 -7.85
N VAL A 35 3.99 6.88 -7.18
CA VAL A 35 3.62 6.48 -5.80
C VAL A 35 3.85 7.58 -4.76
N THR A 36 4.48 8.69 -5.14
CA THR A 36 4.67 9.87 -4.30
C THR A 36 3.55 10.90 -4.43
N GLU A 37 2.70 10.77 -5.45
CA GLU A 37 1.56 11.63 -5.68
C GLU A 37 0.35 11.03 -4.97
N GLU A 38 -0.37 11.87 -4.21
CA GLU A 38 -1.58 11.49 -3.47
C GLU A 38 -1.42 10.36 -2.44
N ASN A 39 -0.19 9.93 -2.17
CA ASN A 39 0.09 8.90 -1.19
C ASN A 39 0.15 9.49 0.23
N PRO A 40 -0.74 9.07 1.15
CA PRO A 40 -0.84 9.64 2.50
C PRO A 40 0.43 9.42 3.34
N TYR A 41 1.28 8.46 2.98
CA TYR A 41 2.52 8.18 3.71
C TYR A 41 3.66 9.15 3.39
N VAL A 42 3.54 9.92 2.30
CA VAL A 42 4.57 10.91 1.88
C VAL A 42 4.01 12.31 1.65
N GLN A 43 2.71 12.52 1.85
CA GLN A 43 2.11 13.84 1.75
C GLN A 43 2.82 14.84 2.69
N GLY A 44 3.33 15.93 2.11
CA GLY A 44 4.11 16.96 2.83
C GLY A 44 5.59 16.64 3.05
N ARG A 45 6.10 15.51 2.55
CA ARG A 45 7.53 15.17 2.59
C ARG A 45 8.21 15.61 1.30
N THR A 46 9.32 16.34 1.41
CA THR A 46 10.12 16.79 0.27
C THR A 46 11.06 15.72 -0.29
N ASN A 47 11.45 14.74 0.53
CA ASN A 47 12.34 13.66 0.14
C ASN A 47 11.75 12.30 0.52
N THR A 48 11.55 11.45 -0.47
CA THR A 48 11.10 10.06 -0.31
C THR A 48 12.25 9.13 -0.71
N SER A 49 12.51 8.09 0.08
CA SER A 49 13.64 7.18 -0.19
C SER A 49 13.37 6.28 -1.39
N LYS A 50 14.43 5.74 -2.00
CA LYS A 50 14.30 4.79 -3.13
C LYS A 50 13.63 3.49 -2.68
N GLU A 51 13.88 3.08 -1.45
CA GLU A 51 13.31 1.88 -0.83
C GLU A 51 11.80 2.03 -0.68
N PHE A 52 11.32 3.22 -0.29
CA PHE A 52 9.89 3.51 -0.24
C PHE A 52 9.26 3.37 -1.62
N VAL A 53 9.86 3.99 -2.64
CA VAL A 53 9.33 3.93 -4.02
C VAL A 53 9.28 2.47 -4.50
N SER A 54 10.36 1.72 -4.29
CA SER A 54 10.45 0.30 -4.66
C SER A 54 9.36 -0.56 -3.99
N PHE A 55 9.08 -0.32 -2.71
CA PHE A 55 8.04 -1.04 -1.98
C PHE A 55 6.65 -0.89 -2.61
N PHE A 56 6.26 0.33 -3.00
CA PHE A 56 4.95 0.60 -3.58
C PHE A 56 4.85 0.30 -5.08
N GLU A 57 5.95 0.37 -5.82
CA GLU A 57 5.99 0.03 -7.26
C GLU A 57 6.12 -1.48 -7.53
N GLY A 58 6.24 -2.30 -6.47
CA GLY A 58 6.37 -3.75 -6.59
C GLY A 58 7.79 -4.22 -6.93
N GLY A 59 8.81 -3.38 -6.73
CA GLY A 59 10.23 -3.65 -6.98
C GLY A 59 10.93 -4.51 -5.92
N GLY A 60 10.17 -5.34 -5.20
CA GLY A 60 10.66 -6.28 -4.19
C GLY A 60 10.69 -7.73 -4.69
N ARG A 61 11.40 -7.98 -5.79
CA ARG A 61 12.03 -9.27 -6.11
C ARG A 61 13.41 -9.02 -6.69
#